data_AF-A0A522B3G1-F1
#
_entry.id   AF-A0A522B3G1-F1
#
_cell.length_a   1.000
_cell.length_b   1.000
_cell.length_c   1.000
_cell.angle_alpha   90.00
_cell.angle_beta   90.00
_cell.angle_gamma   90.00
#
_symmetry.space_group_name_H-M   'P 1'
#
loop_
_entity.id
_entity.type
_entity.pdbx_description
1 polymer ?
#
loop_
_entity_poly.entity_id
_entity_poly.type
_entity_poly.pdbx_seq_one_letter_code
_entity_poly.pdbx_strand_id
1 'polypeptide(L)'
;MTKHSNFERQRRETETARIQEIERAWQGSIPAPIATEFAATLKAAKARGPHVPAPDMAPGTAPRPPRPGHEPKPKKDDAPPRRRS
;
A
#
# COMPACT_ATOMS: atom_id res chain seq x y z
N MET A 1 -8.99 -15.22 6.07
CA MET A 1 -9.04 -15.20 4.58
C MET A 1 -10.37 -15.81 4.16
N THR A 2 -11.36 -14.97 3.88
CA THR A 2 -12.73 -15.42 3.59
C THR A 2 -12.74 -16.06 2.20
N LYS A 3 -13.11 -17.34 2.09
CA LYS A 3 -13.24 -18.02 0.79
C LYS A 3 -14.51 -17.50 0.12
N HIS A 4 -14.38 -16.90 -1.05
CA HIS A 4 -15.52 -16.51 -1.88
C HIS A 4 -16.24 -17.76 -2.37
N SER A 5 -17.57 -17.70 -2.44
CA SER A 5 -18.35 -18.77 -3.07
C SER A 5 -18.03 -18.82 -4.56
N ASN A 6 -18.23 -19.99 -5.20
CA ASN A 6 -18.04 -20.12 -6.64
C ASN A 6 -18.92 -19.14 -7.43
N PHE A 7 -20.13 -18.87 -6.95
CA PHE A 7 -21.03 -17.89 -7.53
C PHE A 7 -20.47 -16.47 -7.47
N GLU A 8 -19.93 -16.05 -6.32
CA GLU A 8 -19.29 -14.73 -6.19
C GLU A 8 -18.07 -14.59 -7.09
N ARG A 9 -17.25 -15.64 -7.20
CA ARG A 9 -16.10 -15.63 -8.11
C ARG A 9 -16.55 -15.47 -9.56
N GLN A 10 -17.51 -16.28 -10.00
CA GLN A 10 -18.05 -16.21 -11.36
C GLN A 10 -18.64 -14.82 -11.66
N ARG A 11 -19.37 -14.24 -10.70
CA ARG A 11 -19.92 -12.89 -10.81
C ARG A 11 -18.83 -11.84 -10.95
N ARG A 12 -17.75 -11.92 -10.16
CA ARG A 12 -16.63 -10.99 -10.27
C ARG A 12 -15.89 -11.13 -11.60
N GLU A 13 -15.74 -12.33 -12.11
CA GLU A 13 -15.11 -12.57 -13.42
C GLU A 13 -15.93 -11.94 -14.55
N THR A 14 -17.26 -12.07 -14.54
CA THR A 14 -18.13 -11.43 -15.54
C THR A 14 -18.14 -9.91 -15.40
N GLU A 15 -18.19 -9.38 -14.18
CA GLU A 15 -18.07 -7.94 -13.91
C GLU A 15 -16.71 -7.40 -14.40
N THR A 16 -15.62 -8.14 -14.13
CA THR A 16 -14.27 -7.77 -14.58
C THR A 16 -14.16 -7.77 -16.10
N ALA A 17 -14.71 -8.79 -16.78
CA ALA A 17 -14.72 -8.85 -18.24
C ALA A 17 -15.47 -7.66 -18.85
N ARG A 18 -16.63 -7.29 -18.28
CA ARG A 18 -17.41 -6.13 -18.72
C ARG A 18 -16.66 -4.81 -18.53
N ILE A 19 -15.99 -4.65 -17.38
CA ILE A 19 -15.18 -3.45 -17.12
C ILE A 19 -14.03 -3.34 -18.13
N GLN A 20 -13.35 -4.45 -18.45
CA GLN A 20 -12.28 -4.47 -19.45
C GLN A 20 -12.79 -4.10 -20.85
N GLU A 21 -13.99 -4.53 -21.23
CA GLU A 21 -14.61 -4.14 -22.50
C GLU A 21 -14.87 -2.64 -22.57
N ILE A 22 -15.44 -2.06 -21.51
CA ILE A 22 -15.68 -0.62 -21.40
C ILE A 22 -14.35 0.15 -21.46
N GLU A 23 -13.33 -0.32 -20.74
CA GLU A 23 -12.01 0.29 -20.72
C GLU A 23 -11.39 0.29 -22.12
N ARG A 24 -11.49 -0.82 -22.87
CA ARG A 24 -11.02 -0.89 -24.26
C ARG A 24 -11.76 0.07 -25.17
N ALA A 25 -13.09 0.17 -25.04
CA ALA A 25 -13.90 1.11 -25.82
C ALA A 25 -13.51 2.57 -25.52
N TRP A 26 -13.25 2.90 -24.25
CA TRP A 26 -12.76 4.20 -23.83
C TRP A 26 -11.34 4.49 -24.35
N GLN A 27 -10.43 3.52 -24.29
CA GLN A 27 -9.07 3.69 -24.82
C GLN A 27 -9.09 3.93 -26.34
N GLY A 28 -9.98 3.26 -27.07
CA GLY A 28 -10.15 3.45 -28.51
C GLY A 28 -10.77 4.79 -28.91
N SER A 29 -11.50 5.47 -28.00
CA SER A 29 -12.07 6.79 -28.28
C SER A 29 -11.11 7.96 -27.99
N ILE A 30 -9.96 7.69 -27.37
CA ILE A 30 -8.95 8.71 -27.06
C ILE A 30 -8.06 8.96 -28.29
N PRO A 31 -7.86 10.22 -28.72
CA PRO A 31 -6.90 10.56 -29.76
C PRO A 31 -5.48 10.07 -29.43
N ALA A 32 -4.80 9.47 -30.40
CA ALA A 32 -3.44 8.91 -30.27
C ALA A 32 -2.42 9.82 -29.55
N PRO A 33 -2.30 11.14 -29.84
CA PRO A 33 -1.33 11.98 -29.13
C PRO A 33 -1.60 12.04 -27.62
N ILE A 34 -2.87 12.17 -27.22
CA ILE A 34 -3.27 12.22 -25.81
C ILE A 34 -3.01 10.88 -25.11
N ALA A 35 -3.25 9.76 -25.82
CA ALA A 35 -2.97 8.42 -25.28
C ALA A 35 -1.49 8.23 -24.95
N THR A 36 -0.58 8.77 -25.77
CA THR A 36 0.87 8.66 -25.53
C THR A 36 1.34 9.47 -24.32
N GLU A 37 0.84 10.70 -24.15
CA GLU A 37 1.15 11.55 -22.98
C GLU A 37 0.61 10.92 -21.69
N PHE A 38 -0.61 10.39 -21.76
CA PHE A 38 -1.23 9.69 -20.63
C PHE A 38 -0.41 8.44 -20.23
N ALA A 39 0.00 7.62 -21.20
CA ALA A 39 0.83 6.44 -20.94
C ALA A 39 2.19 6.81 -20.32
N ALA A 40 2.83 7.90 -20.77
CA ALA A 40 4.06 8.40 -20.17
C ALA A 40 3.86 8.84 -18.71
N THR A 41 2.75 9.52 -18.43
CA THR A 41 2.38 9.95 -17.07
C THR A 41 2.13 8.76 -16.15
N LEU A 42 1.41 7.75 -16.62
CA LEU A 42 1.18 6.50 -15.87
C LEU A 42 2.48 5.76 -15.58
N LYS A 43 3.38 5.68 -16.57
CA LYS A 43 4.70 5.05 -16.39
C LYS A 43 5.51 5.78 -15.32
N ALA A 44 5.53 7.11 -15.35
CA ALA A 44 6.20 7.92 -14.34
C ALA A 44 5.58 7.75 -12.95
N ALA A 45 4.25 7.72 -12.85
CA ALA A 45 3.54 7.50 -11.60
C ALA A 45 3.82 6.11 -11.01
N LYS A 46 3.81 5.06 -11.83
CA LYS A 46 4.10 3.68 -11.39
C LYS A 46 5.55 3.51 -10.93
N ALA A 47 6.48 4.21 -11.56
CA ALA A 47 7.90 4.20 -11.18
C ALA A 47 8.18 4.91 -9.85
N ARG A 48 7.29 5.81 -9.39
CA ARG A 48 7.47 6.59 -8.14
C ARG A 48 7.53 5.72 -6.87
N GLY A 49 7.14 4.44 -6.94
CA GLY A 49 7.14 3.53 -5.79
C GLY A 49 6.11 3.91 -4.73
N PRO A 50 6.04 3.17 -3.61
CA PRO A 50 5.12 3.47 -2.53
C PRO A 50 5.39 4.85 -1.93
N HIS A 51 4.33 5.64 -1.70
CA HIS A 51 4.47 6.89 -0.97
C HIS A 51 4.87 6.59 0.49
N VAL A 52 5.95 7.19 0.95
CA VAL A 52 6.40 7.03 2.34
C VAL A 52 5.36 7.70 3.23
N PRO A 53 4.83 7.02 4.26
CA PRO A 53 3.89 7.66 5.18
C PRO A 53 4.57 8.85 5.85
N ALA A 54 3.84 9.95 5.95
CA ALA A 54 4.32 11.11 6.69
C ALA A 54 4.60 10.72 8.14
N PRO A 55 5.62 11.33 8.79
CA PRO A 55 5.81 11.18 10.22
C PRO A 55 4.55 11.57 10.98
N ASP A 56 4.21 10.82 12.02
CA ASP A 56 3.03 11.07 12.87
C ASP A 56 3.08 12.44 13.59
N MET A 57 4.28 12.99 13.73
CA MET A 57 4.52 14.25 14.43
C MET A 57 5.26 15.23 13.53
N ALA A 58 4.88 16.51 13.59
CA ALA A 58 5.60 17.57 12.90
C ALA A 58 7.06 17.66 13.38
N PRO A 59 8.03 17.96 12.50
CA PRO A 59 9.44 18.11 12.87
C PRO A 59 9.61 19.09 14.03
N GLY A 60 10.38 18.71 15.05
CA GLY A 60 10.62 19.53 16.25
C GLY A 60 9.58 19.40 17.35
N THR A 61 8.46 18.69 17.13
CA THR A 61 7.51 18.40 18.21
C THR A 61 8.07 17.31 19.12
N ALA A 62 8.23 17.61 20.41
CA ALA A 62 8.62 16.60 21.38
C ALA A 62 7.56 15.48 21.48
N PRO A 63 7.97 14.20 21.59
CA PRO A 63 7.02 13.11 21.78
C PRO A 63 6.27 13.29 23.10
N ARG A 64 5.01 12.82 23.15
CA ARG A 64 4.22 12.86 24.38
C ARG A 64 4.93 12.05 25.48
N PRO A 65 5.06 12.60 26.70
CA PRO A 65 5.67 11.86 27.80
C PRO A 65 4.84 10.62 28.14
N PRO A 66 5.46 9.55 28.66
CA PRO A 66 4.74 8.37 29.10
C PRO A 66 3.73 8.74 30.20
N ARG A 67 2.60 8.02 30.22
CA ARG A 67 1.64 8.17 31.32
C ARG A 67 2.31 7.69 32.63
N PRO A 68 1.98 8.30 33.79
CA PRO A 68 2.42 7.77 35.08
C PRO A 68 2.11 6.27 35.20
N GLY A 69 3.10 5.46 35.58
CA GLY A 69 2.98 3.99 35.64
C GLY A 69 3.15 3.25 34.31
N HIS A 70 3.39 3.95 33.20
CA HIS A 70 3.63 3.37 31.86
C HIS A 70 5.00 3.78 31.30
N GLU A 71 6.02 3.78 32.15
CA GLU A 71 7.39 4.07 31.73
C GLU A 71 7.91 3.00 30.74
N PRO A 72 8.75 3.38 29.76
CA PRO A 72 9.36 2.43 28.84
C PRO A 72 10.15 1.37 29.61
N LYS A 73 9.92 0.09 29.30
CA LYS A 73 10.71 -0.99 29.88
C LYS A 73 12.19 -0.82 29.50
N PRO A 74 13.13 -1.11 30.41
CA PRO A 74 14.54 -1.13 30.07
C PRO A 74 14.77 -2.10 28.91
N LYS A 75 15.69 -1.72 28.00
CA LYS A 75 16.07 -2.59 26.88
C LYS A 75 16.58 -3.90 27.46
N LYS A 76 16.18 -5.02 26.85
CA LYS A 76 16.68 -6.33 27.24
C LYS A 76 18.16 -6.40 26.88
N ASP A 77 19.02 -6.71 27.84
CA ASP A 77 20.45 -6.90 27.58
C ASP A 77 20.63 -8.06 26.60
N ASP A 78 21.31 -7.82 25.49
CA ASP A 78 21.75 -8.83 24.51
C ASP A 78 22.94 -9.65 25.03
N ALA A 79 22.97 -9.93 26.34
CA ALA A 79 24.00 -10.77 26.91
C ALA A 79 23.77 -12.22 26.46
N PRO A 80 24.74 -12.86 25.78
CA PRO A 80 24.61 -14.26 25.40
C PRO A 80 24.48 -15.11 26.67
N PRO A 81 23.59 -16.13 26.67
CA PRO A 81 23.37 -16.96 27.85
C PRO A 81 24.69 -17.64 28.24
N ARG A 82 25.20 -17.38 29.46
CA ARG A 82 26.35 -18.10 30.01
C ARG A 82 26.01 -19.58 30.09
N ARG A 83 26.51 -20.37 29.13
CA ARG A 83 26.54 -21.83 29.23
C ARG A 83 27.32 -22.19 30.48
N ARG A 84 26.65 -22.86 31.44
CA ARG A 84 27.32 -23.51 32.56
C ARG A 84 27.97 -24.78 32.01
N SER A 85 29.30 -24.82 32.03
CA SER A 85 30.12 -26.04 31.88
C SER A 85 30.11 -26.82 33.18
#